data_AF-A0A965E344-F1
#
_entry.id   AF-A0A965E344-F1
#
_cell.length_a   1.000
_cell.length_b   1.000
_cell.length_c   1.000
_cell.angle_alpha   90.00
_cell.angle_beta   90.00
_cell.angle_gamma   90.00
#
_symmetry.space_group_name_H-M   'P 1'
#
loop_
_entity.id
_entity.type
_entity.pdbx_description
1 polymer ?
#
loop_
_entity_poly.entity_id
_entity_poly.type
_entity_poly.pdbx_seq_one_letter_code
_entity_poly.pdbx_strand_id
1 'polypeptide(L)'
;EISKAVIRFRDNGRVEVRHGWTEMGQGINTVAIQVAVEELGIDASCIDVIVDTTRELGFGQTTGSRGTLMGAGAVKNACEVAKAANCKTEVDHIGEYRVDWTNKLGEPGVTNPIIHSTFSYAASQRY
;
A
#
# COMPACT_ATOMS: atom_id res chain seq x y z
N GLU A 1 0.08 -3.63 13.84
CA GLU A 1 1.13 -2.98 13.02
C GLU A 1 0.46 -1.89 12.17
N ILE A 2 1.13 -0.77 11.94
CA ILE A 2 0.56 0.37 11.20
C ILE A 2 1.46 0.65 10.00
N SER A 3 0.87 0.71 8.82
CA SER A 3 1.50 1.12 7.57
C SER A 3 1.00 2.51 7.18
N LYS A 4 1.88 3.34 6.64
CA LYS A 4 1.52 4.67 6.12
C LYS A 4 1.99 4.81 4.68
N ALA A 5 1.19 5.49 3.88
CA ALA A 5 1.53 5.91 2.53
C ALA A 5 1.14 7.37 2.32
N VAL A 6 1.76 8.01 1.35
CA VAL A 6 1.47 9.39 0.97
C VAL A 6 1.26 9.44 -0.53
N ILE A 7 0.23 10.14 -0.97
CA ILE A 7 0.01 10.48 -2.38
C ILE A 7 0.12 11.98 -2.53
N ARG A 8 0.93 12.42 -3.49
CA ARG A 8 1.09 13.83 -3.82
C ARG A 8 0.93 14.01 -5.32
N PHE A 9 -0.04 14.82 -5.72
CA PHE A 9 -0.17 15.25 -7.10
C PHE A 9 0.79 16.41 -7.33
N ARG A 10 1.59 16.33 -8.38
CA ARG A 10 2.50 17.39 -8.81
C ARG A 10 1.84 18.28 -9.84
N ASP A 11 2.22 19.55 -9.87
CA ASP A 11 1.70 20.52 -10.85
C ASP A 11 2.09 20.16 -12.31
N ASN A 12 3.12 19.33 -12.50
CA ASN A 12 3.51 18.79 -13.82
C ASN A 12 2.63 17.61 -14.29
N GLY A 13 1.57 17.26 -13.56
CA GLY A 13 0.66 16.15 -13.88
C GLY A 13 1.15 14.78 -13.44
N ARG A 14 2.28 14.68 -12.74
CA ARG A 14 2.78 13.42 -12.16
C ARG A 14 2.21 13.18 -10.77
N VAL A 15 2.19 11.94 -10.33
CA VAL A 15 1.70 11.53 -9.01
C VAL A 15 2.80 10.80 -8.28
N GLU A 16 3.21 11.34 -7.14
CA GLU A 16 4.17 10.67 -6.27
C GLU A 16 3.43 9.80 -5.26
N VAL A 17 3.79 8.52 -5.21
CA VAL A 17 3.33 7.56 -4.21
C VAL A 17 4.50 7.23 -3.29
N ARG A 18 4.44 7.69 -2.05
CA ARG A 18 5.49 7.44 -1.05
C ARG A 18 5.06 6.39 -0.06
N HIS A 19 5.92 5.41 0.23
CA HIS A 19 5.66 4.42 1.28
C HIS A 19 6.92 4.11 2.10
N GLY A 20 6.70 3.67 3.35
CA GLY A 20 7.78 3.27 4.26
C GLY A 20 8.52 2.00 3.87
N TRP A 21 7.84 1.14 3.09
CA TRP A 21 8.27 -0.23 2.85
C TRP A 21 9.52 -0.39 2.01
N THR A 22 10.51 -1.04 2.61
CA THR A 22 11.76 -1.39 1.95
C THR A 22 11.50 -2.45 0.88
N GLU A 23 11.76 -2.10 -0.38
CA GLU A 23 11.65 -3.04 -1.51
C GLU A 23 12.85 -4.00 -1.54
N MET A 24 12.64 -5.24 -1.09
CA MET A 24 13.64 -6.30 -1.01
C MET A 24 13.35 -7.41 -2.05
N GLY A 25 12.69 -7.07 -3.17
CA GLY A 25 12.29 -8.01 -4.23
C GLY A 25 10.89 -8.62 -4.08
N GLN A 26 10.10 -8.21 -3.08
CA GLN A 26 8.70 -8.66 -2.91
C GLN A 26 7.70 -7.95 -3.84
N GLY A 27 8.12 -6.95 -4.63
CA GLY A 27 7.25 -6.25 -5.59
C GLY A 27 6.29 -5.23 -4.99
N ILE A 28 6.59 -4.67 -3.81
CA ILE A 28 5.71 -3.69 -3.16
C ILE A 28 5.52 -2.41 -3.98
N ASN A 29 6.57 -1.96 -4.68
CA ASN A 29 6.50 -0.79 -5.57
C ASN A 29 5.47 -1.03 -6.69
N THR A 30 5.50 -2.24 -7.28
CA THR A 30 4.56 -2.63 -8.34
C THR A 30 3.14 -2.63 -7.84
N VAL A 31 2.89 -3.17 -6.64
CA VAL A 31 1.56 -3.18 -6.03
C VAL A 31 1.09 -1.76 -5.71
N ALA A 32 1.96 -0.89 -5.20
CA ALA A 32 1.62 0.51 -4.95
C ALA A 32 1.18 1.24 -6.23
N ILE A 33 1.88 1.01 -7.36
CA ILE A 33 1.48 1.54 -8.68
C ILE A 33 0.12 0.98 -9.09
N GLN A 34 -0.07 -0.34 -9.03
CA GLN A 34 -1.34 -0.97 -9.44
C GLN A 34 -2.53 -0.42 -8.67
N VAL A 35 -2.41 -0.30 -7.34
CA VAL A 35 -3.45 0.27 -6.49
C VAL A 35 -3.69 1.74 -6.84
N ALA A 36 -2.64 2.53 -7.05
CA ALA A 36 -2.80 3.94 -7.41
C ALA A 36 -3.44 4.12 -8.80
N VAL A 37 -3.10 3.30 -9.79
CA VAL A 37 -3.74 3.27 -11.11
C VAL A 37 -5.22 2.93 -11.00
N GLU A 38 -5.56 1.85 -10.28
CA GLU A 38 -6.95 1.40 -10.12
C GLU A 38 -7.79 2.43 -9.37
N GLU A 39 -7.24 3.02 -8.31
CA GLU A 39 -7.97 3.98 -7.50
C GLU A 39 -8.09 5.33 -8.19
N LEU A 40 -7.00 5.89 -8.72
CA LEU A 40 -6.99 7.25 -9.28
C LEU A 40 -7.38 7.30 -10.76
N GLY A 41 -7.38 6.16 -11.47
CA GLY A 41 -7.68 6.10 -12.90
C GLY A 41 -6.61 6.79 -13.77
N ILE A 42 -5.37 6.87 -13.29
CA ILE A 42 -4.24 7.50 -13.99
C ILE A 42 -3.31 6.45 -14.59
N ASP A 43 -2.54 6.83 -15.61
CA ASP A 43 -1.57 5.92 -16.22
C ASP A 43 -0.38 5.65 -15.29
N ALA A 44 0.11 4.41 -15.30
CA ALA A 44 1.26 3.99 -14.49
C ALA A 44 2.53 4.81 -14.80
N SER A 45 2.70 5.30 -16.03
CA SER A 45 3.84 6.15 -16.42
C SER A 45 3.83 7.54 -15.77
N CYS A 46 2.66 7.99 -15.31
CA CYS A 46 2.49 9.24 -14.57
C CYS A 46 2.80 9.09 -13.08
N ILE A 47 3.05 7.86 -12.60
CA ILE A 47 3.27 7.56 -11.18
C ILE A 47 4.75 7.39 -10.88
N ASP A 48 5.24 8.12 -9.87
CA ASP A 48 6.57 7.94 -9.29
C ASP A 48 6.46 7.32 -7.90
N VAL A 49 7.01 6.12 -7.72
CA VAL A 49 7.08 5.49 -6.40
C VAL A 49 8.35 5.92 -5.69
N ILE A 50 8.21 6.43 -4.48
CA ILE A 50 9.32 6.84 -3.62
C ILE A 50 9.30 6.01 -2.34
N VAL A 51 10.41 5.32 -2.08
CA VAL A 51 10.58 4.59 -0.81
C VAL A 51 11.15 5.55 0.22
N ASP A 52 10.36 5.85 1.26
CA ASP A 52 10.76 6.71 2.38
C ASP A 52 10.95 5.88 3.65
N THR A 53 12.16 5.33 3.81
CA THR A 53 12.53 4.45 4.94
C THR A 53 12.63 5.19 6.28
N THR A 54 12.50 6.52 6.31
CA THR A 54 12.57 7.29 7.57
C THR A 54 11.48 6.92 8.57
N ARG A 55 10.39 6.29 8.08
CA ARG A 55 9.24 5.86 8.89
C ARG A 55 9.19 4.35 9.13
N GLU A 56 10.15 3.60 8.60
CA GLU A 56 10.19 2.15 8.69
C GLU A 56 11.37 1.67 9.51
N LEU A 57 11.19 1.66 10.83
CA LEU A 57 12.06 0.93 11.74
C LEU A 57 11.19 0.04 12.63
N GLY A 58 10.85 -1.12 12.08
CA GLY A 58 10.12 -2.19 12.76
C GLY A 58 10.60 -3.54 12.26
N PHE A 59 11.72 -4.01 12.82
CA PHE A 59 12.31 -5.33 12.57
C PHE A 59 11.26 -6.44 12.49
N GLY A 60 11.26 -7.18 11.39
CA GLY A 60 10.46 -8.40 11.21
C GLY A 60 10.79 -9.06 9.88
N GLN A 61 11.98 -9.67 9.77
CA GLN A 61 12.22 -10.64 8.70
C GLN A 61 11.06 -11.63 8.68
N THR A 62 10.55 -11.95 7.48
CA THR A 62 9.35 -12.75 7.19
C THR A 62 8.02 -12.04 7.45
N THR A 63 7.50 -11.32 6.45
CA THR A 63 6.21 -11.65 5.80
C THR A 63 6.04 -10.73 4.58
N GLY A 64 6.69 -11.05 3.45
CA GLY A 64 6.53 -10.28 2.20
C GLY A 64 5.05 -10.08 1.81
N SER A 65 4.20 -11.09 2.06
CA SER A 65 2.75 -11.01 1.79
C SER A 65 1.99 -9.99 2.66
N ARG A 66 2.33 -9.88 3.96
CA ARG A 66 1.66 -8.97 4.90
C ARG A 66 2.13 -7.54 4.71
N GLY A 67 3.44 -7.33 4.48
CA GLY A 67 3.98 -6.01 4.15
C GLY A 67 3.34 -5.46 2.87
N THR A 68 3.18 -6.30 1.84
CA THR A 68 2.49 -5.91 0.61
C THR A 68 1.01 -5.59 0.84
N LEU A 69 0.26 -6.41 1.59
CA LEU A 69 -1.14 -6.11 1.94
C LEU A 69 -1.27 -4.78 2.69
N MET A 70 -0.38 -4.54 3.66
CA MET A 70 -0.42 -3.34 4.48
C MET A 70 0.04 -2.09 3.73
N GLY A 71 1.01 -2.22 2.83
CA GLY A 71 1.41 -1.18 1.88
C GLY A 71 0.27 -0.84 0.93
N ALA A 72 -0.34 -1.84 0.30
CA ALA A 72 -1.48 -1.69 -0.60
C ALA A 72 -2.67 -0.99 0.09
N GLY A 73 -3.02 -1.44 1.30
CA GLY A 73 -4.10 -0.83 2.08
C GLY A 73 -3.82 0.63 2.43
N ALA A 74 -2.56 0.98 2.74
CA ALA A 74 -2.18 2.35 3.04
C ALA A 74 -2.24 3.25 1.79
N VAL A 75 -1.78 2.75 0.63
CA VAL A 75 -1.88 3.47 -0.65
C VAL A 75 -3.33 3.69 -1.03
N LYS A 76 -4.18 2.66 -0.92
CA LYS A 76 -5.63 2.79 -1.17
C LYS A 76 -6.27 3.86 -0.30
N ASN A 77 -5.96 3.85 1.00
CA ASN A 77 -6.48 4.86 1.91
C ASN A 77 -5.97 6.27 1.56
N ALA A 78 -4.71 6.40 1.14
CA ALA A 78 -4.17 7.68 0.66
C ALA A 78 -4.88 8.16 -0.62
N CYS A 79 -5.24 7.25 -1.52
CA CYS A 79 -6.06 7.57 -2.71
C CYS A 79 -7.45 8.07 -2.31
N GLU A 80 -8.09 7.44 -1.33
CA GLU A 80 -9.39 7.87 -0.81
C GLU A 80 -9.33 9.26 -0.18
N VAL A 81 -8.28 9.53 0.60
CA VAL A 81 -8.03 10.86 1.19
C VAL A 81 -7.79 11.90 0.08
N ALA A 82 -6.99 11.57 -0.93
CA ALA A 82 -6.78 12.40 -2.10
C ALA A 82 -8.09 12.72 -2.83
N LYS A 83 -8.94 11.73 -3.09
CA LYS A 83 -10.26 11.91 -3.71
C LYS A 83 -11.15 12.81 -2.86
N ALA A 84 -11.19 12.61 -1.54
CA ALA A 84 -11.94 13.44 -0.61
C ALA A 84 -11.42 14.90 -0.57
N ALA A 85 -10.12 15.09 -0.76
CA ALA A 85 -9.48 16.40 -0.89
C ALA A 85 -9.52 16.97 -2.32
N ASN A 86 -10.33 16.40 -3.21
CA ASN A 86 -10.48 16.81 -4.61
C ASN A 86 -9.15 16.80 -5.41
N CYS A 87 -8.29 15.83 -5.12
CA CYS A 87 -6.97 15.64 -5.73
C CYS A 87 -6.11 16.91 -5.73
N LYS A 88 -6.15 17.67 -4.62
CA LYS A 88 -5.39 18.91 -4.50
C LYS A 88 -3.90 18.68 -4.78
N THR A 89 -3.35 19.47 -5.71
CA THR A 89 -1.94 19.41 -6.09
C THR A 89 -1.03 20.03 -5.02
N GLU A 90 0.21 19.59 -4.99
CA GLU A 90 1.26 19.99 -4.05
C GLU A 90 0.89 19.81 -2.57
N VAL A 91 -0.07 18.91 -2.29
CA VAL A 91 -0.50 18.53 -0.94
C VAL A 91 -0.20 17.05 -0.73
N ASP A 92 0.35 16.74 0.44
CA ASP A 92 0.64 15.37 0.86
C ASP A 92 -0.65 14.75 1.44
N HIS A 93 -1.29 13.86 0.68
CA HIS A 93 -2.46 13.10 1.10
C HIS A 93 -2.00 11.84 1.82
N ILE A 94 -2.14 11.81 3.14
CA ILE A 94 -1.61 10.73 3.98
C ILE A 94 -2.70 9.68 4.20
N GLY A 95 -2.38 8.43 3.87
CA GLY A 95 -3.20 7.26 4.17
C GLY A 95 -2.54 6.37 5.21
N GLU A 96 -3.36 5.77 6.08
CA GLU A 96 -2.89 4.87 7.13
C GLU A 96 -3.70 3.56 7.08
N TYR A 97 -3.00 2.43 7.19
CA TYR A 97 -3.63 1.12 7.26
C TYR A 97 -3.12 0.34 8.47
N ARG A 98 -4.05 0.00 9.36
CA ARG A 98 -3.76 -0.69 10.61
C ARG A 98 -4.27 -2.13 10.54
N VAL A 99 -3.36 -3.08 10.77
CA VAL A 99 -3.72 -4.48 10.96
C VAL A 99 -3.62 -4.82 12.44
N ASP A 100 -4.79 -5.00 13.06
CA ASP A 100 -4.94 -5.39 14.47
C ASP A 100 -5.22 -6.90 14.66
N TRP A 101 -5.37 -7.67 13.59
CA TRP A 101 -5.71 -9.11 13.63
C TRP A 101 -4.50 -9.99 13.94
N THR A 102 -3.84 -9.73 15.06
CA THR A 102 -2.79 -10.58 15.62
C THR A 102 -3.32 -11.21 16.91
N ASN A 103 -4.30 -12.12 16.81
CA ASN A 103 -4.49 -13.08 17.89
C ASN A 103 -3.18 -13.86 18.01
N LYS A 104 -2.57 -13.83 19.20
CA LYS A 104 -1.46 -14.73 19.54
C LYS A 104 -1.94 -16.16 19.30
N LEU A 105 -1.11 -17.00 18.67
CA LEU A 105 -1.34 -18.45 18.66
C LEU A 105 -1.49 -18.91 20.12
N GLY A 106 -2.68 -19.35 20.54
CA GLY A 106 -2.86 -19.91 21.88
C GLY A 106 -4.22 -19.80 22.57
N GLU A 107 -5.32 -19.39 21.94
CA GLU A 107 -6.65 -19.51 22.56
C GLU A 107 -7.38 -20.77 22.06
N PRO A 108 -7.66 -21.75 22.94
CA PRO A 108 -8.45 -22.91 22.58
C PRO A 108 -9.93 -22.50 22.49
N GLY A 109 -10.43 -22.22 21.29
CA GLY A 109 -11.86 -21.94 21.12
C GLY A 109 -12.33 -21.38 19.78
N VAL A 110 -11.46 -21.13 18.79
CA VAL A 110 -11.91 -20.58 17.50
C VAL A 110 -12.07 -21.69 16.47
N THR A 111 -13.30 -22.18 16.34
CA THR A 111 -13.73 -23.02 15.22
C THR A 111 -13.81 -22.14 13.97
N ASN A 112 -12.91 -22.38 13.01
CA ASN A 112 -12.60 -21.59 11.80
C ASN A 112 -11.68 -20.37 12.01
N PRO A 113 -10.37 -20.57 12.19
CA PRO A 113 -9.41 -19.50 11.90
C PRO A 113 -9.50 -19.16 10.40
N ILE A 114 -9.81 -17.91 10.07
CA ILE A 114 -9.72 -17.40 8.69
C ILE A 114 -8.24 -17.24 8.38
N ILE A 115 -7.64 -18.29 7.83
CA ILE A 115 -6.25 -18.32 7.38
C ILE A 115 -6.21 -17.84 5.93
N HIS A 116 -5.57 -16.68 5.74
CA HIS A 116 -4.85 -16.22 4.54
C HIS A 116 -5.26 -16.85 3.19
N SER A 117 -6.22 -16.23 2.50
CA SER A 117 -6.41 -16.47 1.06
C SER A 117 -5.54 -15.46 0.28
N THR A 118 -4.39 -15.96 -0.14
CA THR A 118 -3.66 -15.66 -1.38
C THR A 118 -4.13 -14.43 -2.18
N PHE A 119 -3.27 -13.40 -2.27
CA PHE A 119 -3.35 -12.36 -3.28
C PHE A 119 -3.17 -12.99 -4.67
N SER A 120 -4.28 -13.30 -5.34
CA SER A 120 -4.31 -13.56 -6.77
C SER A 120 -4.45 -12.23 -7.52
N TYR A 121 -3.42 -11.38 -7.52
CA TYR A 121 -3.36 -10.28 -8.49
C TYR A 121 -2.62 -10.81 -9.73
N ALA A 122 -3.36 -11.55 -10.55
CA ALA A 122 -2.89 -12.03 -11.83
C ALA A 122 -2.69 -10.83 -12.77
N ALA A 123 -1.46 -10.67 -13.23
CA ALA A 123 -1.10 -9.75 -14.29
C ALA A 123 -1.99 -9.97 -15.52
N SER A 124 -2.95 -9.07 -15.74
CA SER A 124 -3.60 -8.92 -17.04
C SER A 124 -2.70 -8.08 -17.93
N GLN A 125 -1.58 -8.65 -18.37
CA GLN A 125 -0.99 -8.28 -19.66
C GLN A 125 -1.74 -9.11 -20.69
N ARG A 126 -2.73 -8.49 -21.35
CA ARG A 126 -3.20 -8.99 -22.65
C ARG A 126 -2.69 -8.05 -23.75
N TYR A 127 -1.93 -8.69 -24.62
CA TYR A 127 -1.48 -8.29 -25.94
C TYR A 127 -2.58 -7.68 -26.80
#